data_AF-A0A1C5LWA5-F1
#
_entry.id   AF-A0A1C5LWA5-F1
#
_cell.length_a   1.000
_cell.length_b   1.000
_cell.length_c   1.000
_cell.angle_alpha   90.00
_cell.angle_beta   90.00
_cell.angle_gamma   90.00
#
_symmetry.space_group_name_H-M   'P 1'
#
loop_
_entity.id
_entity.type
_entity.pdbx_description
1 polymer ?
#
loop_
_entity_poly.entity_id
_entity_poly.type
_entity_poly.pdbx_seq_one_letter_code
_entity_poly.pdbx_strand_id
1 'polypeptide(L)'
;MERCDFSSISTCLKNQISESNQMNQPDFLYELFEDFMNDPINEDFSMDNGLICRWITGQAKISPKITSYYAKPSNQKKLATTIQRNLLPLMADCNMVIQDIYTLFIQDDTISDTKKQELVSLYKPSDSRLLFLAKVLSFGMERQFIKRDTRNQKLIAGGVLSYTVNS
;
A
#
# COMPACT_ATOMS: atom_id res chain seq x y z
N MET A 1 0.87 -15.20 -8.11
CA MET A 1 1.24 -14.63 -6.80
C MET A 1 1.24 -13.12 -6.92
N GLU A 2 0.69 -12.42 -5.93
CA GLU A 2 0.55 -10.97 -5.98
C GLU A 2 1.84 -10.28 -5.50
N ARG A 3 2.25 -9.23 -6.22
CA ARG A 3 3.45 -8.45 -5.90
C ARG A 3 3.11 -7.46 -4.78
N CYS A 4 3.97 -7.38 -3.77
CA CYS A 4 3.90 -6.35 -2.73
C CYS A 4 4.46 -5.02 -3.27
N ASP A 5 3.63 -4.28 -4.01
CA ASP A 5 3.93 -2.93 -4.51
C ASP A 5 2.90 -1.91 -3.99
N PHE A 6 3.14 -0.63 -4.27
CA PHE A 6 2.28 0.47 -3.83
C PHE A 6 0.79 0.20 -4.07
N SER A 7 0.44 -0.36 -5.22
CA SER A 7 -0.96 -0.51 -5.61
C SER A 7 -1.63 -1.69 -4.92
N SER A 8 -0.93 -2.81 -4.70
CA SER A 8 -1.46 -3.93 -3.92
C SER A 8 -1.68 -3.50 -2.46
N ILE A 9 -0.69 -2.79 -1.88
CA ILE A 9 -0.78 -2.27 -0.50
C ILE A 9 -1.92 -1.26 -0.38
N SER A 10 -2.06 -0.34 -1.33
CA SER A 10 -3.16 0.63 -1.37
C SER A 10 -4.52 -0.06 -1.49
N THR A 11 -4.59 -1.17 -2.23
CA THR A 11 -5.82 -1.97 -2.35
C THR A 11 -6.19 -2.60 -1.00
N CYS A 12 -5.22 -3.19 -0.28
CA CYS A 12 -5.45 -3.69 1.08
C CYS A 12 -5.96 -2.57 2.02
N LEU A 13 -5.29 -1.41 2.02
CA LEU A 13 -5.69 -0.26 2.85
C LEU A 13 -7.12 0.20 2.53
N LYS A 14 -7.44 0.36 1.25
CA LYS A 14 -8.74 0.86 0.80
C LYS A 14 -9.86 -0.14 1.06
N ASN A 15 -9.63 -1.44 0.85
CA ASN A 15 -10.65 -2.47 1.04
C ASN A 15 -11.11 -2.61 2.50
N GLN A 16 -10.29 -2.15 3.45
CA GLN A 16 -10.61 -2.18 4.86
C GLN A 16 -11.29 -0.90 5.36
N ILE A 17 -11.44 0.13 4.51
CA ILE A 17 -12.26 1.32 4.83
C ILE A 17 -13.73 0.88 4.89
N SER A 18 -14.41 1.21 6.01
CA SER A 18 -15.82 0.86 6.21
C SER A 18 -16.68 1.38 5.06
N GLU A 19 -17.70 0.60 4.67
CA GLU A 19 -18.69 1.02 3.67
C GLU A 19 -19.40 2.32 4.05
N SER A 20 -19.51 2.62 5.36
CA SER A 20 -20.07 3.89 5.86
C SER A 20 -19.16 5.09 5.64
N ASN A 21 -17.87 4.86 5.35
CA ASN A 21 -16.81 5.84 5.20
C ASN A 21 -16.34 5.92 3.74
N GLN A 22 -17.25 5.78 2.76
CA GLN A 22 -16.90 5.72 1.35
C GLN A 22 -15.97 6.86 0.96
N MET A 23 -14.71 6.52 0.72
CA MET A 23 -13.67 7.45 0.35
C MET A 23 -13.29 7.20 -1.11
N ASN A 24 -13.35 8.26 -1.92
CA ASN A 24 -12.92 8.19 -3.30
C ASN A 24 -11.38 8.09 -3.39
N GLN A 25 -10.84 7.72 -4.56
CA GLN A 25 -9.40 7.51 -4.72
C GLN A 25 -8.56 8.78 -4.47
N PRO A 26 -8.96 9.98 -4.94
CA PRO A 26 -8.28 11.21 -4.58
C PRO A 26 -8.20 11.45 -3.07
N ASP A 27 -9.34 11.45 -2.38
CA ASP A 27 -9.39 11.71 -0.94
C ASP A 27 -8.51 10.72 -0.18
N PHE A 28 -8.56 9.43 -0.55
CA PHE A 28 -7.69 8.41 0.02
C PHE A 28 -6.20 8.74 -0.11
N LEU A 29 -5.74 9.21 -1.28
CA LEU A 29 -4.33 9.57 -1.46
C LEU A 29 -3.95 10.86 -0.76
N TYR A 30 -4.84 11.85 -0.70
CA TYR A 30 -4.61 13.08 0.05
C TYR A 30 -4.48 12.79 1.55
N GLU A 31 -5.34 11.92 2.10
CA GLU A 31 -5.24 11.46 3.49
C GLU A 31 -3.99 10.64 3.75
N LEU A 32 -3.66 9.70 2.85
CA LEU A 32 -2.47 8.85 2.99
C LEU A 32 -1.16 9.66 2.93
N PHE A 33 -1.11 10.69 2.10
CA PHE A 33 0.08 11.51 1.86
C PHE A 33 -0.04 12.93 2.42
N GLU A 34 -0.87 13.12 3.45
CA GLU A 34 -1.11 14.44 4.05
C GLU A 34 0.21 15.13 4.47
N ASP A 35 1.13 14.41 5.14
CA ASP A 35 2.43 14.97 5.54
C ASP A 35 3.23 15.52 4.35
N PHE A 36 3.17 14.83 3.21
CA PHE A 36 3.86 15.25 2.01
C PHE A 36 3.17 16.48 1.39
N MET A 37 1.84 16.46 1.32
CA MET A 37 1.05 17.56 0.75
C MET A 37 1.14 18.85 1.56
N ASN A 38 1.26 18.73 2.88
CA ASN A 38 1.34 19.87 3.80
C ASN A 38 2.78 20.37 4.04
N ASP A 39 3.80 19.72 3.48
CA ASP A 39 5.18 20.17 3.60
C ASP A 39 5.42 21.37 2.66
N PRO A 40 5.90 22.54 3.14
CA PRO A 40 6.10 23.73 2.31
C PRO A 40 6.98 23.50 1.06
N ILE A 41 7.90 22.52 1.10
CA ILE A 41 8.73 22.15 -0.06
C ILE A 41 7.92 21.56 -1.23
N ASN A 42 6.67 21.16 -0.98
CA ASN A 42 5.78 20.53 -1.94
C ASN A 42 4.56 21.42 -2.26
N GLU A 43 4.59 22.72 -1.92
CA GLU A 43 3.46 23.64 -2.17
C GLU A 43 3.03 23.72 -3.65
N ASP A 44 3.98 23.48 -4.55
CA ASP A 44 3.78 23.47 -6.01
C ASP A 44 3.23 22.14 -6.54
N PHE A 45 3.16 21.11 -5.69
CA PHE A 45 2.71 19.78 -6.07
C PHE A 45 1.20 19.65 -5.96
N SER A 46 0.58 19.11 -7.01
CA SER A 46 -0.81 18.67 -6.99
C SER A 46 -0.92 17.25 -7.53
N MET A 47 -1.86 16.47 -7.00
CA MET A 47 -2.13 15.14 -7.52
C MET A 47 -3.04 15.25 -8.76
N ASP A 48 -2.53 14.82 -9.91
CA ASP A 48 -3.33 14.71 -11.14
C ASP A 48 -4.36 13.58 -11.00
N ASN A 49 -5.65 13.90 -11.14
CA ASN A 49 -6.76 12.95 -11.00
C ASN A 49 -6.66 11.75 -11.96
N GLY A 50 -6.11 11.94 -13.16
CA GLY A 50 -5.86 10.86 -14.12
C GLY A 50 -4.71 9.93 -13.71
N LEU A 51 -3.71 10.45 -12.98
CA LEU A 51 -2.63 9.66 -12.41
C LEU A 51 -3.04 8.93 -11.13
N ILE A 52 -3.87 9.53 -10.27
CA ILE A 52 -4.34 8.93 -9.01
C ILE A 52 -4.93 7.54 -9.25
N CYS A 53 -5.88 7.43 -10.19
CA CYS A 53 -6.48 6.14 -10.53
C CYS A 53 -5.44 5.16 -11.06
N ARG A 54 -4.54 5.61 -11.94
CA ARG A 54 -3.49 4.77 -12.52
C ARG A 54 -2.48 4.28 -11.49
N TRP A 55 -2.19 5.06 -10.44
CA TRP A 55 -1.33 4.61 -9.34
C TRP A 55 -2.04 3.55 -8.51
N ILE A 56 -3.31 3.79 -8.11
CA ILE A 56 -4.10 2.84 -7.32
C ILE A 56 -4.32 1.53 -8.07
N THR A 57 -4.47 1.54 -9.39
CA THR A 57 -4.67 0.32 -10.20
C THR A 57 -3.36 -0.28 -10.73
N GLY A 58 -2.21 0.34 -10.44
CA GLY A 58 -0.87 -0.04 -10.95
C GLY A 58 -0.72 0.00 -12.47
N GLN A 59 -1.44 0.91 -13.12
CA GLN A 59 -1.23 1.29 -14.51
C GLN A 59 -0.09 2.30 -14.68
N ALA A 60 0.29 3.00 -13.61
CA ALA A 60 1.43 3.92 -13.56
C ALA A 60 2.20 3.78 -12.24
N LYS A 61 3.50 4.12 -12.27
CA LYS A 61 4.33 4.24 -11.07
C LYS A 61 3.92 5.50 -10.30
N ILE A 62 3.88 5.39 -8.97
CA ILE A 62 3.69 6.54 -8.08
C ILE A 62 4.73 7.64 -8.35
N SER A 63 4.36 8.89 -8.07
CA SER A 63 5.23 10.06 -8.23
C SER A 63 6.61 9.86 -7.59
N PRO A 64 7.71 10.04 -8.33
CA PRO A 64 9.05 10.01 -7.77
C PRO A 64 9.27 11.02 -6.64
N LYS A 65 8.55 12.16 -6.64
CA LYS A 65 8.60 13.18 -5.58
C LYS A 65 8.06 12.61 -4.25
N ILE A 66 6.92 11.91 -4.31
CA ILE A 66 6.31 11.21 -3.16
C ILE A 66 7.24 10.07 -2.69
N THR A 67 7.70 9.22 -3.61
CA THR A 67 8.63 8.12 -3.26
C THR A 67 9.87 8.63 -2.54
N SER A 68 10.51 9.68 -3.09
CA SER A 68 11.74 10.24 -2.52
C SER A 68 11.52 10.89 -1.16
N TYR A 69 10.33 11.47 -0.93
CA TYR A 69 9.97 12.03 0.36
C TYR A 69 9.92 10.95 1.45
N TYR A 70 9.24 9.83 1.19
CA TYR A 70 9.03 8.75 2.15
C TYR A 70 10.15 7.69 2.18
N ALA A 71 11.21 7.87 1.39
CA ALA A 71 12.46 7.10 1.53
C ALA A 71 13.22 7.46 2.83
N LYS A 72 13.02 8.67 3.37
CA LYS A 72 13.68 9.13 4.59
C LYS A 72 13.07 8.47 5.84
N PRO A 73 13.86 7.91 6.78
CA PRO A 73 13.34 7.28 7.99
C PRO A 73 12.46 8.19 8.87
N SER A 74 12.77 9.50 8.93
CA SER A 74 11.94 10.48 9.65
C SER A 74 10.54 10.61 9.03
N ASN A 75 10.45 10.62 7.70
CA ASN A 75 9.19 10.74 6.98
C ASN A 75 8.41 9.42 6.99
N GLN A 76 9.08 8.26 7.08
CA GLN A 76 8.40 6.98 7.34
C GLN A 76 7.69 6.97 8.71
N LYS A 77 8.29 7.60 9.73
CA LYS A 77 7.62 7.76 11.03
C LYS A 77 6.42 8.69 10.94
N LYS A 78 6.53 9.81 10.21
CA LYS A 78 5.39 10.69 9.94
C LYS A 78 4.26 9.94 9.24
N LEU A 79 4.58 9.18 8.19
CA LEU A 79 3.61 8.34 7.47
C LEU A 79 2.89 7.34 8.39
N ALA A 80 3.60 6.73 9.34
CA ALA A 80 2.98 5.85 10.33
C ALA A 80 1.96 6.59 11.21
N THR A 81 2.30 7.81 11.66
CA THR A 81 1.39 8.67 12.42
C THR A 81 0.19 9.12 11.58
N THR A 82 0.40 9.43 10.29
CA THR A 82 -0.68 9.83 9.37
C THR A 82 -1.63 8.67 9.08
N ILE A 83 -1.12 7.46 8.84
CA ILE A 83 -1.96 6.26 8.72
C ILE A 83 -2.78 6.07 10.01
N GLN A 84 -2.14 6.23 11.18
CA GLN A 84 -2.81 6.13 12.47
C GLN A 84 -3.95 7.12 12.65
N ARG A 85 -3.71 8.39 12.30
CA ARG A 85 -4.64 9.49 12.53
C ARG A 85 -5.76 9.52 11.50
N ASN A 86 -5.44 9.28 10.24
CA ASN A 86 -6.35 9.59 9.14
C ASN A 86 -7.04 8.34 8.61
N LEU A 87 -6.32 7.21 8.53
CA LEU A 87 -6.86 6.00 7.91
C LEU A 87 -7.44 5.02 8.91
N LEU A 88 -6.76 4.75 10.03
CA LEU A 88 -7.26 3.77 11.02
C LEU A 88 -8.67 4.06 11.53
N PRO A 89 -9.08 5.31 11.84
CA PRO A 89 -10.44 5.58 12.31
C PRO A 89 -11.52 5.28 11.26
N LEU A 90 -11.13 5.19 9.98
CA LEU A 90 -12.04 4.91 8.87
C LEU A 90 -12.18 3.41 8.60
N MET A 91 -11.28 2.59 9.14
CA MET A 91 -11.22 1.16 8.87
C MET A 91 -12.25 0.38 9.69
N ALA A 92 -12.85 -0.64 9.07
CA ALA A 92 -13.72 -1.59 9.75
C ALA A 92 -12.92 -2.52 10.69
N ASP A 93 -11.73 -2.95 10.27
CA ASP A 93 -10.81 -3.75 11.08
C ASP A 93 -9.35 -3.38 10.81
N CYS A 94 -8.73 -2.67 11.76
CA CYS A 94 -7.34 -2.26 11.68
C CYS A 94 -6.34 -3.41 11.86
N ASN A 95 -6.71 -4.51 12.52
CA ASN A 95 -5.81 -5.66 12.65
C ASN A 95 -5.78 -6.47 11.36
N MET A 96 -6.93 -6.61 10.69
CA MET A 96 -7.03 -7.30 9.41
C MET A 96 -6.14 -6.63 8.36
N VAL A 97 -6.18 -5.30 8.22
CA VAL A 97 -5.34 -4.61 7.22
C VAL A 97 -3.85 -4.82 7.44
N ILE A 98 -3.41 -4.84 8.71
CA ILE A 98 -2.00 -5.06 9.06
C ILE A 98 -1.60 -6.50 8.71
N GLN A 99 -2.48 -7.46 8.98
CA GLN A 99 -2.27 -8.87 8.65
C GLN A 99 -2.27 -9.13 7.13
N ASP A 100 -3.16 -8.50 6.37
CA ASP A 100 -3.24 -8.61 4.92
C ASP A 100 -1.95 -8.11 4.27
N ILE A 101 -1.46 -6.93 4.70
CA ILE A 101 -0.21 -6.35 4.19
C ILE A 101 1.00 -7.20 4.62
N TYR A 102 1.01 -7.75 5.84
CA TYR A 102 2.04 -8.69 6.27
C TYR A 102 2.08 -9.95 5.39
N THR A 103 0.90 -10.51 5.10
CA THR A 103 0.76 -11.72 4.28
C THR A 103 1.21 -11.47 2.85
N LEU A 104 0.77 -10.35 2.24
CA LEU A 104 1.22 -9.90 0.93
C LEU A 104 2.75 -9.73 0.88
N PHE A 105 3.33 -9.12 1.90
CA PHE A 105 4.77 -8.86 1.98
C PHE A 105 5.60 -10.15 2.12
N ILE A 106 5.18 -11.08 2.98
CA ILE A 106 5.94 -12.32 3.20
C ILE A 106 5.82 -13.30 2.04
N GLN A 107 4.68 -13.32 1.35
CA GLN A 107 4.41 -14.20 0.21
C GLN A 107 5.10 -13.75 -1.09
N ASP A 108 5.47 -12.47 -1.24
CA ASP A 108 6.19 -12.00 -2.43
C ASP A 108 7.62 -12.59 -2.47
N ASP A 109 7.87 -13.53 -3.39
CA ASP A 109 9.14 -14.21 -3.60
C ASP A 109 10.22 -13.33 -4.25
N THR A 110 9.82 -12.19 -4.81
CA THR A 110 10.75 -11.23 -5.42
C THR A 110 11.35 -10.24 -4.41
N ILE A 111 11.01 -10.38 -3.12
CA ILE A 111 11.59 -9.62 -2.01
C ILE A 111 12.65 -10.49 -1.33
N SER A 112 13.86 -9.95 -1.15
CA SER A 112 14.94 -10.68 -0.50
C SER A 112 14.64 -11.02 0.96
N ASP A 113 15.17 -12.16 1.42
CA ASP A 113 15.02 -12.61 2.81
C ASP A 113 15.55 -11.58 3.81
N THR A 114 16.66 -10.90 3.48
CA THR A 114 17.21 -9.82 4.31
C THR A 114 16.19 -8.70 4.51
N LYS A 115 15.51 -8.26 3.44
CA LYS A 115 14.49 -7.22 3.54
C LYS A 115 13.26 -7.71 4.31
N LYS A 116 12.88 -8.97 4.13
CA LYS A 116 11.80 -9.60 4.92
C LYS A 116 12.12 -9.61 6.40
N GLN A 117 13.30 -10.12 6.79
CA GLN A 117 13.74 -10.18 8.18
C GLN A 117 13.80 -8.79 8.83
N GLU A 118 14.31 -7.78 8.11
CA GLU A 118 14.36 -6.38 8.57
C GLU A 118 12.97 -5.87 8.94
N LEU A 119 11.98 -5.97 8.05
CA LEU A 119 10.65 -5.40 8.29
C LEU A 119 9.78 -6.27 9.20
N VAL A 120 9.88 -7.60 9.12
CA VAL A 120 9.13 -8.52 10.01
C VAL A 120 9.49 -8.31 11.48
N SER A 121 10.71 -7.84 11.77
CA SER A 121 11.10 -7.47 13.15
C SER A 121 10.19 -6.39 13.76
N LEU A 122 9.60 -5.52 12.92
CA LEU A 122 8.69 -4.45 13.33
C LEU A 122 7.22 -4.91 13.41
N TYR A 123 6.87 -6.03 12.79
CA TYR A 123 5.50 -6.57 12.84
C TYR A 123 5.20 -7.26 14.17
N LYS A 124 6.20 -7.91 14.79
CA LYS A 124 5.99 -8.73 16.01
C LYS A 124 5.50 -7.88 17.20
N PRO A 125 6.14 -6.75 17.58
CA PRO A 125 5.65 -5.90 18.66
C PRO A 125 4.46 -5.07 18.19
N SER A 126 3.39 -5.00 18.99
CA SER A 126 2.19 -4.22 18.66
C SER A 126 2.49 -2.75 18.40
N ASP A 127 3.38 -2.15 19.20
CA ASP A 127 3.69 -0.72 19.15
C ASP A 127 4.44 -0.29 17.88
N SER A 128 5.04 -1.24 17.15
CA SER A 128 5.77 -0.97 15.92
C SER A 128 5.04 -1.38 14.64
N ARG A 129 3.82 -1.94 14.74
CA ARG A 129 3.05 -2.41 13.57
C ARG A 129 2.70 -1.30 12.57
N LEU A 130 2.46 -0.09 13.06
CA LEU A 130 2.20 1.06 12.19
C LEU A 130 3.46 1.52 11.46
N LEU A 131 4.62 1.47 12.15
CA LEU A 131 5.90 1.72 11.51
C LEU A 131 6.25 0.63 10.49
N PHE A 132 5.87 -0.63 10.76
CA PHE A 132 5.92 -1.71 9.79
C PHE A 132 5.11 -1.38 8.53
N LEU A 133 3.82 -1.02 8.69
CA LEU A 133 2.96 -0.62 7.57
C LEU A 133 3.58 0.50 6.73
N ALA A 134 4.01 1.58 7.38
CA ALA A 134 4.60 2.73 6.71
C ALA A 134 5.87 2.35 5.94
N LYS A 135 6.72 1.50 6.51
CA LYS A 135 7.95 1.03 5.86
C LYS A 135 7.68 0.08 4.70
N VAL A 136 6.69 -0.81 4.81
CA VAL A 136 6.28 -1.70 3.70
C VAL A 136 5.68 -0.87 2.57
N LEU A 137 4.87 0.15 2.88
CA LEU A 137 4.34 1.08 1.89
C LEU A 137 5.45 1.87 1.19
N SER A 138 6.37 2.48 1.95
CA SER A 138 7.55 3.15 1.40
C SER A 138 8.38 2.24 0.50
N PHE A 139 8.67 1.03 0.96
CA PHE A 139 9.36 0.03 0.17
C PHE A 139 8.60 -0.27 -1.13
N GLY A 140 7.28 -0.50 -1.04
CA GLY A 140 6.39 -0.74 -2.18
C GLY A 140 6.40 0.37 -3.23
N MET A 141 6.57 1.63 -2.80
CA MET A 141 6.73 2.80 -3.69
C MET A 141 8.09 2.83 -4.40
N GLU A 142 9.16 2.38 -3.72
CA GLU A 142 10.52 2.39 -4.25
C GLU A 142 10.78 1.29 -5.28
N ARG A 143 10.03 0.19 -5.22
CA ARG A 143 10.26 -0.98 -6.07
C ARG A 143 10.26 -0.62 -7.56
N GLN A 144 10.97 -1.43 -8.34
CA GLN A 144 10.84 -1.41 -9.78
C GLN A 144 9.37 -1.61 -10.17
N PHE A 145 8.86 -0.68 -10.96
CA PHE A 145 7.47 -0.65 -11.37
C PHE A 145 7.23 -1.69 -12.45
N ILE A 146 6.23 -2.53 -12.22
CA ILE A 146 5.74 -3.51 -13.18
C ILE A 146 4.29 -3.16 -13.45
N LYS A 147 3.99 -2.73 -14.68
CA LYS A 147 2.62 -2.40 -15.07
C LYS A 147 1.72 -3.64 -14.94
N ARG A 148 0.57 -3.49 -14.28
CA ARG A 148 -0.46 -4.52 -14.30
C ARG A 148 -1.12 -4.53 -15.68
N ASP A 149 -0.97 -5.62 -16.41
CA ASP A 149 -1.72 -5.89 -17.64
C ASP A 149 -2.49 -7.20 -17.45
N THR A 150 -3.57 -7.40 -18.20
CA THR A 150 -4.36 -8.64 -18.32
C THR A 150 -3.50 -9.90 -18.51
N ARG A 151 -2.31 -9.78 -19.11
CA ARG A 151 -1.33 -10.87 -19.26
C ARG A 151 -0.59 -11.23 -17.96
N ASN A 152 -0.35 -10.24 -17.08
CA ASN A 152 0.24 -10.43 -15.75
C ASN A 152 -0.83 -10.73 -14.68
N GLN A 153 -2.10 -10.44 -14.95
CA GLN A 153 -3.25 -10.76 -14.07
C GLN A 153 -3.57 -12.26 -14.01
N LYS A 154 -3.15 -13.08 -14.99
CA LYS A 154 -3.39 -14.54 -14.99
C LYS A 154 -2.66 -15.31 -13.87
N LEU A 155 -1.90 -14.63 -13.01
CA LEU A 155 -1.32 -15.19 -11.79
C LEU A 155 -2.06 -14.75 -10.50
N ILE A 156 -3.18 -14.03 -10.59
CA ILE A 156 -3.85 -13.38 -9.45
C ILE A 156 -5.31 -13.87 -9.24
N ALA A 157 -5.90 -14.63 -10.16
CA ALA A 157 -7.21 -15.25 -9.97
C ALA A 157 -7.13 -16.76 -9.67
N GLY A 158 -6.37 -17.14 -8.64
CA GLY A 158 -6.43 -18.49 -8.07
C GLY A 158 -7.51 -18.55 -7.00
N GLY A 159 -8.78 -18.65 -7.40
CA GLY A 159 -9.88 -18.53 -6.42
C GLY A 159 -11.29 -18.80 -6.92
N VAL A 160 -11.50 -19.73 -7.85
CA VAL A 160 -12.77 -20.49 -7.91
C VAL A 160 -12.43 -21.92 -8.34
N LEU A 161 -12.30 -22.82 -7.36
CA LEU A 161 -12.53 -24.24 -7.59
C LEU A 161 -14.03 -24.40 -7.86
N SER A 162 -14.40 -24.62 -9.12
CA SER A 162 -15.67 -25.26 -9.43
C SER A 162 -15.37 -26.55 -10.16
N TYR A 163 -15.53 -27.66 -9.43
CA TYR A 163 -15.60 -29.00 -9.99
C TYR A 163 -16.62 -29.00 -11.12
N THR A 164 -16.21 -29.45 -12.30
CA THR A 164 -17.17 -30.06 -13.23
C THR A 164 -16.71 -31.49 -13.45
N VAL A 165 -17.27 -32.37 -12.64
CA VAL A 165 -17.47 -33.77 -13.01
C VAL A 165 -18.49 -33.77 -14.14
N ASN A 166 -18.22 -34.49 -15.22
CA ASN A 166 -19.17 -35.28 -16.02
C ASN A 166 -18.36 -35.97 -17.13
N SER A 167 -18.07 -37.26 -16.98
CA SER A 167 -18.89 -38.42 -17.42
C SER A 167 -18.62 -38.76 -18.87
#